data_AF-A0A0R1VZV4-F1
#
_entry.id   AF-A0A0R1VZV4-F1
#
_cell.length_a   1.000
_cell.length_b   1.000
_cell.length_c   1.000
_cell.angle_alpha   90.00
_cell.angle_beta   90.00
_cell.angle_gamma   90.00
#
_symmetry.space_group_name_H-M   'P 1'
#
loop_
_entity.id
_entity.type
_entity.pdbx_description
1 polymer ?
#
loop_
_entity_poly.entity_id
_entity_poly.type
_entity_poly.pdbx_seq_one_letter_code
_entity_poly.pdbx_strand_id
1 'polypeptide(L)'
;MAIQKSLADYEADIPAVRALFSQSDEGKLLEFFDQLTKGYQREWAKFIFGSKATATKDRHIAEMKEVLAAGYKSKRGYASAMKAQRAAD
;
A
#
# COMPACT_ATOMS: atom_id res chain seq x y z
N MET A 1 14.48 19.46 -16.02
CA MET A 1 13.99 18.07 -16.15
C MET A 1 13.27 17.70 -14.87
N ALA A 2 11.98 17.35 -14.94
CA ALA A 2 11.28 16.82 -13.77
C ALA A 2 11.72 15.37 -13.58
N ILE A 3 12.55 15.11 -12.57
CA ILE A 3 12.99 13.76 -12.22
C ILE A 3 11.78 13.05 -11.61
N GLN A 4 11.12 12.18 -12.38
CA GLN A 4 10.17 11.25 -11.77
C GLN A 4 10.95 10.24 -10.95
N LYS A 5 10.64 10.10 -9.65
CA LYS A 5 11.19 9.04 -8.80
C LYS A 5 10.92 7.68 -9.45
N SER A 6 11.96 6.88 -9.60
CA SER A 6 11.81 5.49 -10.05
C SER A 6 11.22 4.65 -8.92
N LEU A 7 10.71 3.46 -9.26
CA LEU A 7 10.14 2.55 -8.25
C LEU A 7 11.21 2.13 -7.20
N ALA A 8 12.47 2.13 -7.59
CA ALA A 8 13.61 1.90 -6.70
C ALA A 8 13.80 3.02 -5.66
N ASP A 9 13.55 4.28 -6.01
CA ASP A 9 13.67 5.41 -5.08
C ASP A 9 12.70 5.33 -3.90
N TYR A 10 11.56 4.67 -4.09
CA TYR A 10 10.57 4.46 -3.04
C TYR A 10 10.96 3.38 -2.03
N GLU A 11 12.09 2.67 -2.24
CA GLU A 11 12.61 1.75 -1.22
C GLU A 11 12.97 2.50 0.08
N ALA A 12 13.47 3.74 -0.05
CA ALA A 12 13.78 4.61 1.09
C ALA A 12 12.53 5.03 1.89
N ASP A 13 11.35 4.98 1.26
CA ASP A 13 10.08 5.36 1.85
C ASP A 13 9.39 4.17 2.57
N ILE A 14 9.86 2.92 2.40
CA ILE A 14 9.34 1.72 3.11
C ILE A 14 9.29 1.88 4.63
N PRO A 15 10.34 2.34 5.35
CA PRO A 15 10.24 2.55 6.79
C PRO A 15 9.16 3.56 7.18
N ALA A 16 8.92 4.58 6.36
CA ALA A 16 7.84 5.53 6.57
C ALA A 16 6.47 4.86 6.37
N VAL A 17 6.32 3.92 5.43
CA VAL A 17 5.11 3.09 5.30
C VAL A 17 4.89 2.22 6.55
N ARG A 18 5.95 1.58 7.06
CA ARG A 18 5.86 0.74 8.28
C ARG A 18 5.40 1.54 9.50
N ALA A 19 5.86 2.79 9.64
CA ALA A 19 5.44 3.69 10.71
C ALA A 19 3.95 4.07 10.67
N LEU A 20 3.25 3.85 9.54
CA LEU A 20 1.81 4.11 9.44
C LEU A 20 0.96 3.09 10.22
N PHE A 21 1.57 1.96 10.61
CA PHE A 21 0.94 0.88 11.37
C PHE A 21 1.32 0.91 12.85
N SER A 22 1.87 2.02 13.36
CA SER A 22 2.30 2.14 14.76
C SER A 22 1.15 2.19 15.78
N GLN A 23 -0.11 2.07 15.36
CA GLN A 23 -1.24 1.91 16.28
C GLN A 23 -1.35 0.45 16.76
N SER A 24 -1.67 0.26 18.04
CA SER A 24 -1.64 -1.04 18.74
C SER A 24 -2.44 -2.18 18.06
N ASP A 25 -3.49 -1.85 17.30
CA ASP A 25 -4.35 -2.84 16.63
C ASP A 25 -3.87 -3.26 15.23
N GLU A 26 -2.82 -2.63 14.70
CA GLU A 26 -2.36 -2.84 13.32
C GLU A 26 -1.16 -3.78 13.19
N GLY A 27 -0.75 -4.43 14.28
CA GLY A 27 0.41 -5.33 14.29
C GLY A 27 0.33 -6.45 13.25
N LYS A 28 -0.85 -7.00 13.00
CA LYS A 28 -1.08 -8.01 11.95
C LYS A 28 -0.89 -7.46 10.54
N LEU A 29 -1.31 -6.21 10.30
CA LEU A 29 -1.13 -5.55 9.02
C LEU A 29 0.35 -5.22 8.78
N LEU A 30 1.06 -4.80 9.83
CA LEU A 30 2.50 -4.57 9.77
C LEU A 30 3.25 -5.87 9.45
N GLU A 31 2.93 -6.98 10.13
CA GLU A 31 3.53 -8.29 9.87
C GLU A 31 3.27 -8.73 8.42
N PHE A 32 2.03 -8.63 7.94
CA PHE A 32 1.67 -8.96 6.57
C PHE A 32 2.42 -8.09 5.56
N PHE A 33 2.55 -6.79 5.83
CA PHE A 33 3.33 -5.87 5.01
C PHE A 33 4.82 -6.22 4.99
N ASP A 34 5.40 -6.61 6.12
CA ASP A 34 6.81 -7.01 6.25
C ASP A 34 7.11 -8.29 5.47
N GLN A 35 6.15 -9.21 5.41
CA GLN A 35 6.21 -10.45 4.62
C GLN A 35 6.09 -10.21 3.10
N LEU A 36 5.67 -9.03 2.65
CA LEU A 36 5.64 -8.73 1.23
C LEU A 36 7.06 -8.65 0.65
N THR A 37 7.25 -9.17 -0.55
CA THR A 37 8.51 -8.94 -1.28
C THR A 37 8.74 -7.44 -1.44
N LYS A 38 10.01 -6.99 -1.42
CA LYS A 38 10.38 -5.57 -1.59
C LYS A 38 9.69 -4.88 -2.78
N GLY A 39 9.38 -5.61 -3.86
CA GLY A 39 8.65 -5.05 -5.01
C GLY A 39 7.29 -4.45 -4.61
N TYR A 40 6.46 -5.22 -3.92
CA TYR A 40 5.14 -4.78 -3.44
C TYR A 40 5.24 -3.68 -2.39
N GLN A 41 6.22 -3.75 -1.49
CA GLN A 41 6.45 -2.69 -0.50
C GLN A 41 6.78 -1.34 -1.18
N ARG A 42 7.61 -1.37 -2.23
CA ARG A 42 7.92 -0.19 -3.05
C ARG A 42 6.71 0.33 -3.81
N GLU A 43 5.85 -0.55 -4.31
CA GLU A 43 4.59 -0.14 -4.96
C GLU A 43 3.66 0.61 -3.99
N TRP A 44 3.52 0.13 -2.75
CA TRP A 44 2.75 0.83 -1.71
C TRP A 44 3.38 2.17 -1.33
N ALA A 45 4.70 2.21 -1.15
CA ALA A 45 5.41 3.44 -0.89
C ALA A 45 5.24 4.47 -2.03
N LYS A 46 5.31 4.03 -3.30
CA LYS A 46 5.02 4.86 -4.47
C LYS A 46 3.59 5.36 -4.47
N PHE A 47 2.62 4.50 -4.17
CA PHE A 47 1.21 4.85 -4.17
C PHE A 47 0.93 5.96 -3.15
N ILE A 48 1.43 5.81 -1.92
CA ILE A 48 1.24 6.78 -0.84
C ILE A 48 2.07 8.04 -1.09
N PHE A 49 3.39 7.92 -1.19
CA PHE A 49 4.30 9.07 -1.21
C PHE A 49 4.50 9.70 -2.59
N GLY A 50 4.00 9.08 -3.66
CA GLY A 50 3.97 9.67 -5.00
C GLY A 50 3.00 10.85 -5.11
N SER A 51 2.00 10.93 -4.24
CA SER A 51 1.07 12.06 -4.18
C SER A 51 1.63 13.18 -3.32
N LYS A 52 1.58 14.44 -3.78
CA LYS A 52 2.00 15.60 -2.98
C LYS A 52 0.93 16.08 -1.98
N ALA A 53 -0.34 15.81 -2.28
CA ALA A 53 -1.47 16.25 -1.46
C ALA A 53 -1.70 15.33 -0.27
N THR A 54 -1.70 15.89 0.95
CA THR A 54 -1.90 15.14 2.19
C THR A 54 -3.23 14.38 2.21
N ALA A 55 -4.33 15.00 1.74
CA ALA A 55 -5.64 14.33 1.68
C ALA A 55 -5.63 13.09 0.77
N THR A 56 -4.86 13.11 -0.32
CA THR A 56 -4.72 11.95 -1.21
C THR A 56 -3.85 10.88 -0.56
N LYS A 57 -2.78 11.27 0.15
CA LYS A 57 -1.97 10.32 0.93
C LYS A 57 -2.81 9.60 1.96
N ASP A 58 -3.61 10.32 2.73
CA ASP A 58 -4.48 9.73 3.77
C ASP A 58 -5.45 8.69 3.18
N ARG A 59 -6.11 9.01 2.07
CA ARG A 59 -6.96 8.06 1.32
C ARG A 59 -6.19 6.84 0.85
N HIS A 60 -4.97 7.02 0.34
CA HIS A 60 -4.13 5.92 -0.12
C HIS A 60 -3.68 5.02 1.03
N ILE A 61 -3.43 5.59 2.22
CA ILE A 61 -3.08 4.85 3.42
C ILE A 61 -4.27 4.02 3.89
N ALA A 62 -5.46 4.63 3.95
CA ALA A 62 -6.70 3.92 4.30
C ALA A 62 -6.98 2.77 3.32
N GLU A 63 -6.85 3.02 2.01
CA GLU A 63 -7.04 1.99 0.98
C GLU A 63 -5.99 0.87 1.10
N MET A 64 -4.72 1.20 1.38
CA MET A 64 -3.70 0.18 1.64
C MET A 64 -4.08 -0.69 2.84
N LYS A 65 -4.47 -0.08 3.96
CA LYS A 65 -4.86 -0.81 5.18
C LYS A 65 -6.03 -1.76 4.90
N GLU A 66 -7.05 -1.32 4.18
CA GLU A 66 -8.18 -2.15 3.77
C GLU A 66 -7.76 -3.33 2.90
N VAL A 67 -6.92 -3.08 1.88
CA VAL A 67 -6.43 -4.11 0.96
C VAL A 67 -5.59 -5.18 1.69
N LEU A 68 -4.70 -4.75 2.60
CA LEU A 68 -3.89 -5.66 3.41
C LEU A 68 -4.74 -6.42 4.44
N ALA A 69 -5.73 -5.77 5.05
CA ALA A 69 -6.67 -6.41 5.97
C ALA A 69 -7.51 -7.49 5.27
N ALA A 70 -7.82 -7.30 3.99
CA ALA A 70 -8.47 -8.29 3.15
C ALA A 70 -7.53 -9.40 2.66
N GLY A 71 -6.23 -9.38 3.02
CA GLY A 71 -5.24 -10.40 2.68
C GLY A 71 -4.61 -10.26 1.29
N TYR A 72 -4.76 -9.11 0.64
CA TYR A 72 -4.23 -8.88 -0.71
C TYR A 72 -2.92 -8.10 -0.68
N LYS A 73 -1.96 -8.52 -1.50
CA LYS A 73 -0.61 -7.94 -1.57
C LYS A 73 -0.57 -6.60 -2.33
N SER A 74 -1.59 -6.33 -3.15
CA SER A 74 -1.64 -5.18 -4.05
C SER A 74 -3.08 -4.78 -4.36
N LYS A 75 -3.29 -3.49 -4.63
CA LYS A 75 -4.58 -2.94 -5.09
C LYS A 75 -5.16 -3.69 -6.29
N ARG A 76 -4.31 -4.08 -7.25
CA ARG A 76 -4.75 -4.81 -8.44
C ARG A 76 -5.34 -6.19 -8.11
N GLY A 77 -4.74 -6.90 -7.14
CA GLY A 77 -5.25 -8.20 -6.69
C GLY A 77 -6.62 -8.05 -6.05
N TYR A 78 -6.76 -7.07 -5.16
CA TYR A 78 -8.03 -6.75 -4.50
C TYR A 78 -9.13 -6.34 -5.50
N ALA A 79 -8.83 -5.41 -6.41
CA ALA A 79 -9.78 -4.97 -7.43
C ALA A 79 -10.24 -6.11 -8.35
N SER A 80 -9.34 -7.04 -8.69
CA SER A 80 -9.68 -8.21 -9.51
C SER A 80 -10.63 -9.16 -8.76
N ALA A 81 -10.40 -9.38 -7.47
CA ALA A 81 -11.27 -10.20 -6.63
C ALA A 81 -12.65 -9.57 -6.41
N MET A 82 -12.72 -8.27 -6.12
CA MET A 82 -13.98 -7.53 -5.98
C MET A 82 -14.82 -7.58 -7.26
N LYS A 83 -14.17 -7.45 -8.43
CA LYS A 83 -14.85 -7.58 -9.72
C LYS A 83 -15.41 -8.99 -9.94
N ALA A 84 -14.66 -10.02 -9.59
CA ALA A 84 -15.11 -11.41 -9.69
C ALA A 84 -16.30 -11.69 -8.77
N GLN A 85 -16.28 -11.15 -7.55
CA GLN A 85 -17.36 -11.30 -6.58
C GLN A 85 -18.67 -10.65 -7.05
N ARG A 86 -18.60 -9.46 -7.66
CA ARG A 86 -19.77 -8.77 -8.22
C ARG A 86 -20.36 -9.43 -9.48
N ALA A 87 -19.59 -10.27 -10.17
CA ALA A 87 -20.06 -10.99 -11.34
C ALA A 87 -20.69 -12.36 -11.01
N ALA A 88 -20.58 -12.79 -9.75
CA ALA A 88 -21.11 -14.06 -9.25
C ALA A 88 -22.40 -13.90 -8.42
N ASP A 89 -22.87 -12.66 -8.25
CA ASP A 89 -24.14 -12.25 -7.64
C ASP A 89 -25.07 -11.74 -8.76
#